data_AF-A0A3N5LWQ7-F1
#
_entry.id   AF-A0A3N5LWQ7-F1
#
_cell.length_a   1.000
_cell.length_b   1.000
_cell.length_c   1.000
_cell.angle_alpha   90.00
_cell.angle_beta   90.00
_cell.angle_gamma   90.00
#
_symmetry.space_group_name_H-M   'P 1'
#
loop_
_entity.id
_entity.type
_entity.pdbx_description
1 polymer ?
#
loop_
_entity_poly.entity_id
_entity_poly.type
_entity_poly.pdbx_seq_one_letter_code
_entity_poly.pdbx_strand_id
1 'polypeptide(L)'
;MVTSLGHVLHSGKTRPFPHSNGFIRPMSQLEGKKTLDLMEEALGLLRRIPFLAWAAFYLGVLPFTLVFLLYLLNMAHDPNAAGKVVGYSALLALLYVWLKLWQSAFAAEVWRLQAGERVMIWNVSSVARVVRNHLRYSGLSLIGLALSPLFVFPLPWTFAFHHNLAVLALPGVGGRGAVLKQSWRQARLWPGQNHLLVLVLVLICGFAFLNIASCLFAFPYLVKWLTGLESTFTRLGSRLIDLKMLIAAAVLTYLVVSPFVLVIYVLRCFYGISLETGADLLSELRRSKAAGVVLAAALFLASGHAAFAANPRNTSRPPLSAVAAGPAVSESSLDRSIDIVLESRKHVWQAPRNAHKAEEAGILRDFGRAVERWLNKLAEWLVRVLGWLRPEPGPSRKAASGGRLQVRQVAIALLVLCALGLAVLLLRTVSQRRSWRPGPHPPASAGSPVDLARADLSPEELPEEKWLDLAREMVQQGQPRLAVRALYLAGVVVLGKRELLTPTRFKSNRDYLRELRRRYRGAGSLVPVFEAMISMFEKVWYGRHETDRADVEEMRRLFGEL
;
A
#
# COMPACT_ATOMS: atom_id res chain seq x y z
N MET A 1 27.01 40.17 63.42
CA MET A 1 26.22 41.41 63.22
C MET A 1 25.80 41.40 61.76
N VAL A 2 24.58 41.04 61.37
CA VAL A 2 23.36 41.81 61.59
C VAL A 2 22.14 40.88 61.69
N THR A 3 21.41 41.11 62.77
CA THR A 3 20.04 40.72 63.15
C THR A 3 19.01 41.22 62.10
N SER A 4 18.10 40.36 61.63
CA SER A 4 16.71 40.19 62.11
C SER A 4 15.76 41.37 61.85
N LEU A 5 14.73 41.14 61.01
CA LEU A 5 13.33 41.63 61.07
C LEU A 5 12.64 41.17 59.77
N GLY A 6 11.52 40.46 59.70
CA GLY A 6 10.54 39.91 60.63
C GLY A 6 9.29 39.48 59.81
N HIS A 7 8.67 38.35 60.17
CA HIS A 7 7.26 37.91 60.03
C HIS A 7 6.38 38.45 58.86
N VAL A 8 5.56 37.65 58.15
CA VAL A 8 4.30 37.04 58.63
C VAL A 8 3.85 35.88 57.70
N LEU A 9 3.26 34.87 58.33
CA LEU A 9 2.63 33.66 57.80
C LEU A 9 1.43 33.89 56.86
N HIS A 10 1.27 33.05 55.82
CA HIS A 10 -0.04 32.42 55.57
C HIS A 10 0.02 31.10 54.78
N SER A 11 -0.86 30.21 55.23
CA SER A 11 -1.08 28.82 54.89
C SER A 11 -1.61 28.59 53.47
N GLY A 12 -1.15 27.52 52.82
CA GLY A 12 -1.69 27.05 51.54
C GLY A 12 -1.09 25.71 51.10
N LYS A 13 -1.32 24.65 51.88
CA LYS A 13 -1.02 23.26 51.48
C LYS A 13 -1.86 22.89 50.25
N THR A 14 -1.25 22.90 49.06
CA THR A 14 -1.83 22.29 47.86
C THR A 14 -1.57 20.79 47.87
N ARG A 15 -2.66 20.01 47.80
CA ARG A 15 -2.64 18.55 47.72
C ARG A 15 -2.00 18.10 46.39
N PRO A 16 -1.21 17.01 46.36
CA PRO A 16 -0.70 16.46 45.10
C PRO A 16 -1.85 15.80 44.33
N PHE A 17 -1.96 16.14 43.04
CA PHE A 17 -2.89 15.54 42.10
C PHE A 17 -2.64 14.01 42.00
N PRO A 18 -3.70 13.18 41.93
CA PRO A 18 -3.53 11.75 41.76
C PRO A 18 -2.99 11.47 40.36
N HIS A 19 -1.90 10.71 40.30
CA HIS A 19 -1.36 10.13 39.08
C HIS A 19 -2.48 9.38 38.34
N SER A 20 -2.88 9.90 37.18
CA SER A 20 -3.69 9.15 36.23
C SER A 20 -2.85 7.96 35.77
N ASN A 21 -3.17 6.76 36.25
CA ASN A 21 -2.67 5.51 35.73
C ASN A 21 -2.85 5.53 34.20
N GLY A 22 -1.75 5.70 33.49
CA GLY A 22 -1.71 5.55 32.05
C GLY A 22 -2.20 4.15 31.72
N PHE A 23 -3.37 4.07 31.09
CA PHE A 23 -3.76 2.88 30.35
C PHE A 23 -2.62 2.56 29.40
N ILE A 24 -1.81 1.54 29.74
CA ILE A 24 -0.88 0.92 28.82
C ILE A 24 -1.75 0.35 27.70
N ARG A 25 -1.87 1.11 26.60
CA ARG A 25 -2.54 0.61 25.40
C ARG A 25 -1.80 -0.65 24.96
N PRO A 26 -2.49 -1.75 24.63
CA PRO A 26 -1.84 -2.98 24.23
C PRO A 26 -0.95 -2.73 23.01
N MET A 27 0.31 -3.19 23.07
CA MET A 27 1.33 -3.03 22.02
C MET A 27 0.87 -3.51 20.63
N SER A 28 -0.16 -4.36 20.55
CA SER A 28 -0.77 -4.82 19.30
C SER A 28 -1.46 -3.71 18.49
N GLN A 29 -1.83 -2.58 19.09
CA GLN A 29 -2.37 -1.42 18.36
C GLN A 29 -1.29 -0.55 17.69
N LEU A 30 -0.01 -0.75 18.05
CA LEU A 30 1.13 -0.06 17.42
C LEU A 30 1.70 -0.85 16.22
N GLU A 31 1.40 -2.15 16.12
CA GLU A 31 1.69 -2.95 14.94
C GLU A 31 0.66 -2.59 13.86
N GLY A 32 1.07 -1.72 12.92
CA GLY A 32 0.25 -1.37 11.76
C GLY A 32 -0.20 -2.61 10.98
N LYS A 33 -1.31 -2.48 10.23
CA LYS A 33 -1.85 -3.57 9.38
C LYS A 33 -0.74 -4.28 8.60
N LYS A 34 -0.88 -5.59 8.36
CA LYS A 34 0.12 -6.30 7.55
C LYS A 34 0.15 -5.73 6.13
N THR A 35 1.31 -5.80 5.48
CA THR A 35 1.50 -5.24 4.12
C THR A 35 0.51 -5.81 3.11
N LEU A 36 0.22 -7.11 3.17
CA LEU A 36 -0.72 -7.77 2.26
C LEU A 36 -2.16 -7.30 2.49
N ASP A 37 -2.60 -7.23 3.75
CA ASP A 37 -3.94 -6.73 4.12
C ASP A 37 -4.13 -5.28 3.63
N LEU A 38 -3.10 -4.45 3.75
CA LEU A 38 -3.11 -3.07 3.25
C LEU A 38 -3.24 -3.00 1.71
N MET A 39 -2.56 -3.89 1.00
CA MET A 39 -2.64 -3.96 -0.47
C MET A 39 -3.99 -4.49 -0.94
N GLU A 40 -4.55 -5.49 -0.26
CA GLU A 40 -5.88 -6.03 -0.56
C GLU A 40 -6.95 -4.96 -0.33
N GLU A 41 -6.88 -4.23 0.76
CA GLU A 41 -7.76 -3.09 1.02
C GLU A 41 -7.61 -2.00 -0.03
N ALA A 42 -6.38 -1.68 -0.46
CA ALA A 42 -6.14 -0.73 -1.55
C ALA A 42 -6.78 -1.18 -2.86
N LEU A 43 -6.70 -2.47 -3.22
CA LEU A 43 -7.38 -3.03 -4.40
C LEU A 43 -8.91 -2.96 -4.25
N GLY A 44 -9.43 -3.25 -3.06
CA GLY A 44 -10.85 -3.15 -2.74
C GLY A 44 -11.37 -1.72 -2.90
N LEU A 45 -10.61 -0.72 -2.44
CA LEU A 45 -10.95 0.70 -2.63
C LEU A 45 -10.84 1.11 -4.09
N LEU A 46 -9.79 0.70 -4.81
CA LEU A 46 -9.57 1.05 -6.21
C LEU A 46 -10.77 0.68 -7.10
N ARG A 47 -11.44 -0.45 -6.79
CA ARG A 47 -12.66 -0.92 -7.47
C ARG A 47 -13.91 -0.10 -7.16
N ARG A 48 -13.91 0.67 -6.06
CA ARG A 48 -15.05 1.50 -5.61
C ARG A 48 -14.94 2.95 -6.05
N ILE A 49 -13.81 3.36 -6.64
CA ILE A 49 -13.57 4.73 -7.08
C ILE A 49 -14.51 5.08 -8.25
N PRO A 50 -15.21 6.22 -8.22
CA PRO A 50 -16.09 6.64 -9.30
C PRO A 50 -15.29 6.92 -10.58
N PHE A 51 -15.93 6.70 -11.73
CA PHE A 51 -15.31 6.95 -13.05
C PHE A 51 -14.75 8.37 -13.19
N LEU A 52 -15.45 9.38 -12.66
CA LEU A 52 -15.00 10.77 -12.75
C LEU A 52 -13.66 11.01 -12.03
N ALA A 53 -13.40 10.29 -10.94
CA ALA A 53 -12.12 10.39 -10.23
C ALA A 53 -10.99 9.71 -11.01
N TRP A 54 -11.28 8.60 -11.68
CA TRP A 54 -10.35 7.98 -12.64
C TRP A 54 -10.02 8.91 -13.81
N ALA A 55 -11.04 9.54 -14.40
CA ALA A 55 -10.88 10.52 -15.47
C ALA A 55 -10.03 11.71 -15.00
N ALA A 56 -10.31 12.24 -13.81
CA ALA A 56 -9.54 13.31 -13.18
C ALA A 56 -8.05 12.94 -12.98
N PHE A 57 -7.78 11.71 -12.52
CA PHE A 57 -6.42 11.21 -12.37
C PHE A 57 -5.68 11.17 -13.72
N TYR A 58 -6.28 10.58 -14.75
CA TYR A 58 -5.63 10.50 -16.07
C TYR A 58 -5.53 11.85 -16.77
N LEU A 59 -6.47 12.78 -16.54
CA LEU A 59 -6.38 14.17 -16.98
C LEU A 59 -5.16 14.89 -16.40
N GLY A 60 -4.75 14.51 -15.18
CA GLY A 60 -3.52 14.97 -14.56
C GLY A 60 -2.26 14.33 -15.15
N VAL A 61 -2.27 13.01 -15.30
CA VAL A 61 -1.04 12.24 -15.59
C VAL A 61 -0.68 12.22 -17.07
N LEU A 62 -1.66 12.15 -17.97
CA LEU A 62 -1.42 12.01 -19.40
C LEU A 62 -0.67 13.21 -20.00
N PRO A 63 -1.04 14.49 -19.74
CA PRO A 63 -0.33 15.62 -20.33
C PRO A 63 1.15 15.66 -19.97
N PHE A 64 1.48 15.41 -18.69
CA PHE A 64 2.87 15.36 -18.24
C PHE A 64 3.65 14.22 -18.91
N THR A 65 3.10 13.02 -18.90
CA THR A 65 3.81 11.83 -19.43
C THR A 65 4.01 11.90 -20.94
N LEU A 66 3.04 12.41 -21.69
CA LEU A 66 3.15 12.64 -23.14
C LEU A 66 4.22 13.69 -23.47
N VAL A 67 4.18 14.84 -22.80
CA VAL A 67 5.17 15.90 -23.02
C VAL A 67 6.56 15.47 -22.57
N PHE A 68 6.67 14.67 -21.51
CA PHE A 68 7.93 14.06 -21.08
C PHE A 68 8.50 13.12 -22.14
N LEU A 69 7.67 12.27 -22.75
CA LEU A 69 8.09 11.41 -23.84
C LEU A 69 8.53 12.24 -25.07
N LEU A 70 7.81 13.30 -25.41
CA LEU A 70 8.16 14.21 -26.49
C LEU A 70 9.48 14.95 -26.22
N TYR A 71 9.70 15.41 -24.99
CA TYR A 71 10.94 16.01 -24.56
C TYR A 71 12.12 15.05 -24.76
N LEU A 72 12.02 13.83 -24.23
CA LEU A 72 13.07 12.82 -24.40
C LEU A 72 13.34 12.49 -25.88
N LEU A 73 12.28 12.40 -26.69
CA LEU A 73 12.41 12.13 -28.12
C LEU A 73 13.13 13.29 -28.85
N ASN A 74 12.72 14.52 -28.58
CA ASN A 74 13.29 15.72 -29.21
C ASN A 74 14.74 15.94 -28.76
N MET A 75 15.05 15.82 -27.47
CA MET A 75 16.43 15.97 -26.97
C MET A 75 17.38 14.93 -27.56
N ALA A 76 16.88 13.74 -27.91
CA ALA A 76 17.71 12.69 -28.50
C ALA A 76 17.93 12.85 -30.02
N HIS A 77 17.13 13.65 -30.74
CA HIS A 77 17.12 13.67 -32.22
C HIS A 77 17.24 15.04 -32.85
N ASP A 78 16.76 16.09 -32.19
CA ASP A 78 16.72 17.45 -32.72
C ASP A 78 18.11 18.09 -32.65
N PRO A 79 18.72 18.50 -33.78
CA PRO A 79 20.00 19.19 -33.78
C PRO A 79 19.97 20.52 -32.99
N ASN A 80 18.81 21.17 -32.90
CA ASN A 80 18.61 22.39 -32.12
C ASN A 80 18.00 22.10 -30.73
N ALA A 81 18.28 20.92 -30.16
CA ALA A 81 17.78 20.54 -28.84
C ALA A 81 18.18 21.56 -27.76
N ALA A 82 19.42 22.06 -27.79
CA ALA A 82 19.97 23.00 -26.82
C ALA A 82 19.10 24.27 -26.66
N GLY A 83 18.65 24.87 -27.77
CA GLY A 83 17.78 26.07 -27.74
C GLY A 83 16.39 25.80 -27.16
N LYS A 84 15.92 24.55 -27.19
CA LYS A 84 14.58 24.15 -26.72
C LYS A 84 14.56 23.63 -25.29
N VAL A 85 15.73 23.34 -24.68
CA VAL A 85 15.84 22.76 -23.33
C VAL A 85 15.10 23.60 -22.30
N VAL A 86 15.31 24.92 -22.31
CA VAL A 86 14.72 25.83 -21.31
C VAL A 86 13.19 25.81 -21.39
N GLY A 87 12.64 25.94 -22.60
CA GLY A 87 11.20 25.93 -22.83
C GLY A 87 10.55 24.60 -22.42
N TYR A 88 11.13 23.46 -22.83
CA TYR A 88 10.61 22.16 -22.42
C TYR A 88 10.74 21.90 -20.92
N SER A 89 11.84 22.32 -20.29
CA SER A 89 12.04 22.13 -18.85
C SER A 89 11.03 22.95 -18.04
N ALA A 90 10.76 24.19 -18.45
CA ALA A 90 9.73 25.04 -17.84
C ALA A 90 8.32 24.43 -18.01
N LEU A 91 8.01 23.95 -19.21
CA LEU A 91 6.73 23.27 -19.49
C LEU A 91 6.58 21.99 -18.65
N LEU A 92 7.63 21.16 -18.55
CA LEU A 92 7.63 19.96 -17.72
C LEU A 92 7.46 20.29 -16.25
N ALA A 93 8.09 21.35 -15.74
CA ALA A 93 7.92 21.78 -14.36
C ALA A 93 6.46 22.19 -14.08
N LEU A 94 5.83 22.94 -14.99
CA LEU A 94 4.42 23.33 -14.89
C LEU A 94 3.51 22.10 -14.93
N LEU A 95 3.70 21.21 -15.91
CA LEU A 95 2.91 19.99 -16.07
C LEU A 95 3.13 19.00 -14.92
N TYR A 96 4.29 19.04 -14.27
CA TYR A 96 4.56 18.22 -13.09
C TYR A 96 3.77 18.73 -11.87
N VAL A 97 3.66 20.05 -11.68
CA VAL A 97 2.78 20.63 -10.65
C VAL A 97 1.31 20.33 -10.96
N TRP A 98 0.91 20.41 -12.23
CA TRP A 98 -0.42 19.99 -12.70
C TRP A 98 -0.70 18.53 -12.34
N LEU A 99 0.20 17.61 -12.69
CA LEU A 99 0.15 16.20 -12.31
C LEU A 99 -0.08 16.04 -10.80
N LYS A 100 0.72 16.73 -9.97
CA LYS A 100 0.64 16.62 -8.51
C LYS A 100 -0.65 17.18 -7.92
N LEU A 101 -1.18 18.25 -8.50
CA LEU A 101 -2.49 18.79 -8.13
C LEU A 101 -3.60 17.75 -8.34
N TRP A 102 -3.63 17.11 -9.51
CA TRP A 102 -4.63 16.07 -9.82
C TRP A 102 -4.42 14.78 -9.03
N GLN A 103 -3.18 14.39 -8.75
CA GLN A 103 -2.90 13.30 -7.80
C GLN A 103 -3.43 13.61 -6.40
N SER A 104 -3.33 14.86 -5.96
CA SER A 104 -3.91 15.30 -4.69
C SER A 104 -5.44 15.27 -4.75
N ALA A 105 -6.06 15.74 -5.84
CA ALA A 105 -7.50 15.65 -6.05
C ALA A 105 -8.02 14.20 -6.02
N PHE A 106 -7.33 13.28 -6.68
CA PHE A 106 -7.63 11.85 -6.62
C PHE A 106 -7.46 11.29 -5.20
N ALA A 107 -6.38 11.65 -4.50
CA ALA A 107 -6.15 11.25 -3.12
C ALA A 107 -7.26 11.75 -2.17
N ALA A 108 -7.82 12.93 -2.42
CA ALA A 108 -8.96 13.45 -1.66
C ALA A 108 -10.20 12.57 -1.78
N GLU A 109 -10.46 12.08 -2.99
CA GLU A 109 -11.61 11.20 -3.24
C GLU A 109 -11.43 9.83 -2.60
N VAL A 110 -10.22 9.26 -2.69
CA VAL A 110 -9.88 8.01 -1.99
C VAL A 110 -10.02 8.18 -0.48
N TRP A 111 -9.54 9.32 0.05
CA TRP A 111 -9.70 9.66 1.47
C TRP A 111 -11.16 9.77 1.87
N ARG A 112 -12.00 10.40 1.04
CA ARG A 112 -13.45 10.53 1.27
C ARG A 112 -14.15 9.17 1.36
N LEU A 113 -13.82 8.26 0.44
CA LEU A 113 -14.36 6.90 0.41
C LEU A 113 -13.96 6.09 1.65
N GLN A 114 -12.74 6.29 2.16
CA GLN A 114 -12.29 5.59 3.36
C GLN A 114 -12.90 6.19 4.63
N ALA A 115 -12.83 7.52 4.80
CA ALA A 115 -13.18 8.21 6.05
C ALA A 115 -14.69 8.30 6.32
N GLY A 116 -15.55 8.15 5.30
CA GLY A 116 -17.01 8.30 5.44
C GLY A 116 -17.41 9.76 5.65
N GLU A 117 -17.70 10.44 4.54
CA GLU A 117 -18.24 11.80 4.44
C GLU A 117 -17.54 12.87 5.30
N ARG A 118 -16.31 13.21 4.89
CA ARG A 118 -15.85 14.60 4.97
C ARG A 118 -15.82 15.15 3.56
N VAL A 119 -16.75 16.05 3.23
CA VAL A 119 -16.70 16.80 1.98
C VAL A 119 -15.46 17.68 2.03
N MET A 120 -14.43 17.32 1.26
CA MET A 120 -13.27 18.18 1.05
C MET A 120 -13.69 19.27 0.07
N ILE A 121 -14.02 20.45 0.62
CA ILE A 121 -14.45 21.59 -0.20
C ILE A 121 -13.21 22.18 -0.88
N TRP A 122 -13.14 22.06 -2.20
CA TRP A 122 -12.12 22.72 -3.01
C TRP A 122 -12.51 24.18 -3.18
N ASN A 123 -11.73 25.07 -2.58
CA ASN A 123 -11.79 26.51 -2.84
C ASN A 123 -10.46 26.99 -3.47
N VAL A 124 -10.48 28.17 -4.07
CA VAL A 124 -9.31 28.76 -4.75
C VAL A 124 -8.10 28.84 -3.81
N SER A 125 -8.32 29.18 -2.54
CA SER A 125 -7.25 29.27 -1.54
C SER A 125 -6.65 27.91 -1.17
N SER A 126 -7.45 26.84 -1.21
CA SER A 126 -7.00 25.45 -1.01
C SER A 126 -6.17 24.96 -2.20
N VAL A 127 -6.61 25.23 -3.43
CA VAL A 127 -5.84 24.91 -4.63
C VAL A 127 -4.50 25.64 -4.61
N ALA A 128 -4.51 26.96 -4.33
CA ALA A 128 -3.29 27.76 -4.22
C ALA A 128 -2.33 27.22 -3.14
N ARG A 129 -2.86 26.73 -2.02
CA ARG A 129 -2.06 26.10 -0.96
C ARG A 129 -1.40 24.79 -1.43
N VAL A 130 -2.15 23.92 -2.10
CA VAL A 130 -1.65 22.66 -2.65
C VAL A 130 -0.54 22.93 -3.68
N VAL A 131 -0.80 23.83 -4.63
CA VAL A 131 0.18 24.26 -5.65
C VAL A 131 1.44 24.81 -5.00
N ARG A 132 1.30 25.71 -4.02
CA ARG A 132 2.45 26.28 -3.29
C ARG A 132 3.28 25.22 -2.57
N ASN A 133 2.65 24.23 -1.95
CA ASN A 133 3.37 23.13 -1.29
C ASN A 133 4.12 22.28 -2.31
N HIS A 134 3.50 21.99 -3.46
CA HIS A 134 4.16 21.22 -4.51
C HIS A 134 5.31 21.97 -5.17
N LEU A 135 5.19 23.27 -5.42
CA LEU A 135 6.28 24.10 -5.94
C LEU A 135 7.49 24.12 -5.00
N ARG A 136 7.25 24.18 -3.69
CA ARG A 136 8.34 24.25 -2.69
C ARG A 136 9.06 22.93 -2.48
N TYR A 137 8.32 21.82 -2.40
CA TYR A 137 8.86 20.56 -1.89
C TYR A 137 9.01 19.47 -2.95
N SER A 138 8.29 19.54 -4.08
CA SER A 138 8.33 18.43 -5.05
C SER A 138 9.67 18.35 -5.79
N GLY A 139 10.35 19.49 -6.03
CA GLY A 139 11.70 19.50 -6.59
C GLY A 139 12.71 18.80 -5.70
N LEU A 140 12.76 19.17 -4.41
CA LEU A 140 13.61 18.50 -3.42
C LEU A 140 13.27 17.01 -3.30
N SER A 141 11.98 16.67 -3.34
CA SER A 141 11.54 15.28 -3.29
C SER A 141 11.99 14.48 -4.51
N LEU A 142 11.99 15.06 -5.71
CA LEU A 142 12.47 14.40 -6.93
C LEU A 142 13.98 14.14 -6.87
N ILE A 143 14.76 15.14 -6.42
CA ILE A 143 16.22 14.99 -6.24
C ILE A 143 16.50 13.89 -5.22
N GLY A 144 15.81 13.93 -4.07
CA GLY A 144 15.92 12.89 -3.06
C GLY A 144 15.56 11.50 -3.59
N LEU A 145 14.49 11.38 -4.37
CA LEU A 145 14.07 10.10 -4.97
C LEU A 145 15.08 9.60 -6.00
N ALA A 146 15.65 10.48 -6.83
CA ALA A 146 16.64 10.11 -7.85
C ALA A 146 17.97 9.65 -7.25
N LEU A 147 18.39 10.25 -6.13
CA LEU A 147 19.62 9.88 -5.43
C LEU A 147 19.44 8.69 -4.48
N SER A 148 18.22 8.44 -3.99
CA SER A 148 17.95 7.39 -3.02
C SER A 148 18.36 5.95 -3.41
N PRO A 149 18.26 5.52 -4.69
CA PRO A 149 18.66 4.17 -5.09
C PRO A 149 20.17 3.95 -4.96
N LEU A 150 20.98 5.01 -5.07
CA LEU A 150 22.44 4.93 -4.93
C LEU A 150 22.87 4.49 -3.53
N PHE A 151 22.04 4.76 -2.53
CA PHE A 151 22.32 4.47 -1.13
C PHE A 151 21.47 3.32 -0.57
N VAL A 152 20.48 2.80 -1.34
CA VAL A 152 19.51 1.72 -1.06
C VAL A 152 18.66 1.92 0.21
N PHE A 153 19.30 2.23 1.34
CA PHE A 153 18.70 2.48 2.64
C PHE A 153 17.66 3.64 2.60
N PRO A 154 17.92 4.85 2.09
CA PRO A 154 16.94 5.95 2.16
C PRO A 154 15.74 5.80 1.21
N LEU A 155 15.73 4.80 0.32
CA LEU A 155 14.75 4.70 -0.77
C LEU A 155 13.30 4.56 -0.27
N PRO A 156 12.95 3.64 0.64
CA PRO A 156 11.57 3.50 1.07
C PRO A 156 11.03 4.74 1.80
N TRP A 157 11.87 5.45 2.56
CA TRP A 157 11.48 6.67 3.27
C TRP A 157 11.28 7.85 2.32
N THR A 158 12.20 8.07 1.38
CA THR A 158 12.08 9.14 0.38
C THR A 158 10.91 8.90 -0.57
N PHE A 159 10.70 7.63 -0.96
CA PHE A 159 9.55 7.21 -1.76
C PHE A 159 8.22 7.43 -1.02
N ALA A 160 8.14 7.05 0.26
CA ALA A 160 6.95 7.32 1.09
C ALA A 160 6.72 8.83 1.27
N PHE A 161 7.76 9.60 1.55
CA PHE A 161 7.68 11.05 1.67
C PHE A 161 7.11 11.71 0.40
N HIS A 162 7.57 11.26 -0.78
CA HIS A 162 7.11 11.78 -2.07
C HIS A 162 5.59 11.60 -2.26
N HIS A 163 5.06 10.44 -1.89
CA HIS A 163 3.63 10.14 -2.02
C HIS A 163 2.80 10.77 -0.90
N ASN A 164 3.31 10.78 0.34
CA ASN A 164 2.68 11.42 1.47
C ASN A 164 2.46 12.92 1.25
N LEU A 165 3.34 13.59 0.51
CA LEU A 165 3.20 15.00 0.19
C LEU A 165 1.91 15.30 -0.60
N ALA A 166 1.52 14.42 -1.54
CA ALA A 166 0.27 14.58 -2.29
C ALA A 166 -0.98 14.41 -1.41
N VAL A 167 -0.90 13.59 -0.36
CA VAL A 167 -2.02 13.37 0.57
C VAL A 167 -2.09 14.47 1.63
N LEU A 168 -0.95 14.85 2.22
CA LEU A 168 -0.90 15.81 3.32
C LEU A 168 -0.95 17.27 2.85
N ALA A 169 -0.82 17.52 1.54
CA ALA A 169 -1.15 18.80 0.95
C ALA A 169 -2.66 19.10 0.99
N LEU A 170 -3.50 18.08 1.23
CA LEU A 170 -4.96 18.22 1.24
C LEU A 170 -5.47 19.16 2.34
N PRO A 171 -6.46 20.02 2.03
CA PRO A 171 -7.13 20.83 3.04
C PRO A 171 -7.76 19.96 4.13
N GLY A 172 -7.57 20.31 5.40
CA GLY A 172 -8.23 19.63 6.52
C GLY A 172 -7.67 18.26 6.93
N VAL A 173 -6.69 17.70 6.21
CA VAL A 173 -5.98 16.46 6.56
C VAL A 173 -4.66 16.75 7.30
N GLY A 174 -3.93 17.78 6.87
CA GLY A 174 -2.74 18.26 7.57
C GLY A 174 -3.10 19.08 8.82
N GLY A 175 -2.42 18.82 9.94
CA GLY A 175 -2.49 19.71 11.10
C GLY A 175 -1.89 21.09 10.76
N ARG A 176 -2.12 22.12 11.58
CA ARG A 176 -1.56 23.48 11.39
C ARG A 176 -0.01 23.55 11.32
N GLY A 177 0.70 22.42 11.45
CA GLY A 177 2.15 22.33 11.36
C GLY A 177 2.69 22.30 9.92
N ALA A 178 4.02 22.35 9.79
CA ALA A 178 4.69 22.26 8.50
C ALA A 178 4.41 20.90 7.83
N VAL A 179 3.77 20.92 6.64
CA VAL A 179 3.46 19.74 5.80
C VAL A 179 4.69 18.84 5.62
N LEU A 180 5.89 19.44 5.54
CA LEU A 180 7.16 18.72 5.47
C LEU A 180 7.40 17.81 6.68
N LYS A 181 7.29 18.35 7.89
CA LYS A 181 7.53 17.61 9.14
C LYS A 181 6.51 16.49 9.31
N GLN A 182 5.25 16.74 8.95
CA GLN A 182 4.20 15.73 9.00
C GLN A 182 4.42 14.62 7.97
N SER A 183 4.81 14.98 6.73
CA SER A 183 5.10 14.00 5.67
C SER A 183 6.25 13.09 6.04
N TRP A 184 7.30 13.64 6.67
CA TRP A 184 8.44 12.86 7.16
C TRP A 184 8.09 11.99 8.36
N ARG A 185 7.28 12.49 9.30
CA ARG A 185 6.77 11.70 10.43
C ARG A 185 5.99 10.47 9.94
N GLN A 186 5.10 10.67 8.96
CA GLN A 186 4.31 9.61 8.35
C GLN A 186 5.16 8.65 7.49
N ALA A 187 6.22 9.13 6.83
CA ALA A 187 7.13 8.27 6.06
C ALA A 187 7.94 7.31 6.95
N ARG A 188 8.27 7.73 8.18
CA ARG A 188 8.99 6.92 9.18
C ARG A 188 8.11 5.94 9.95
N LEU A 189 6.79 6.04 9.80
CA LEU A 189 5.84 5.15 10.45
C LEU A 189 5.93 3.74 9.82
N TRP A 190 6.03 2.71 10.65
CA TRP A 190 6.12 1.30 10.26
C TRP A 190 7.16 1.02 9.16
N PRO A 191 8.47 1.16 9.47
CA PRO A 191 9.53 1.02 8.47
C PRO A 191 9.54 -0.38 7.83
N GLY A 192 9.42 -1.45 8.62
CA GLY A 192 9.41 -2.83 8.07
C GLY A 192 8.29 -3.06 7.05
N GLN A 193 7.09 -2.57 7.36
CA GLN A 193 5.94 -2.62 6.45
C GLN A 193 6.18 -1.82 5.16
N ASN A 194 6.78 -0.62 5.27
CA ASN A 194 7.09 0.23 4.10
C ASN A 194 8.19 -0.38 3.21
N HIS A 195 9.24 -0.96 3.80
CA HIS A 195 10.30 -1.61 3.03
C HIS A 195 9.77 -2.81 2.26
N LEU A 196 8.97 -3.67 2.93
CA LEU A 196 8.32 -4.80 2.29
C LEU A 196 7.35 -4.34 1.20
N LEU A 197 6.58 -3.28 1.47
CA LEU A 197 5.66 -2.70 0.49
C LEU A 197 6.40 -2.23 -0.77
N VAL A 198 7.47 -1.45 -0.60
CA VAL A 198 8.27 -0.95 -1.73
C VAL A 198 8.91 -2.10 -2.49
N LEU A 199 9.42 -3.13 -1.80
CA LEU A 199 9.96 -4.33 -2.45
C LEU A 199 8.90 -5.01 -3.33
N VAL A 200 7.70 -5.24 -2.80
CA VAL A 200 6.60 -5.86 -3.55
C VAL A 200 6.16 -4.98 -4.71
N LEU A 201 6.06 -3.66 -4.52
CA LEU A 201 5.72 -2.72 -5.59
C LEU A 201 6.78 -2.70 -6.69
N VAL A 202 8.07 -2.76 -6.37
CA VAL A 202 9.15 -2.87 -7.37
C VAL A 202 9.01 -4.16 -8.18
N LEU A 203 8.67 -5.29 -7.55
CA LEU A 203 8.41 -6.55 -8.25
C LEU A 203 7.19 -6.45 -9.18
N ILE A 204 6.09 -5.85 -8.70
CA ILE A 204 4.88 -5.61 -9.52
C ILE A 204 5.21 -4.71 -10.71
N CYS A 205 5.92 -3.61 -10.48
CA CYS A 205 6.38 -2.70 -11.53
C CYS A 205 7.27 -3.42 -12.55
N GLY A 206 8.22 -4.24 -12.09
CA GLY A 206 9.11 -5.01 -12.97
C GLY A 206 8.35 -6.01 -13.85
N PHE A 207 7.39 -6.74 -13.27
CA PHE A 207 6.55 -7.67 -14.02
C PHE A 207 5.64 -6.95 -15.01
N ALA A 208 4.97 -5.88 -14.60
CA ALA A 208 4.15 -5.06 -15.48
C ALA A 208 4.97 -4.46 -16.63
N PHE A 209 6.17 -3.98 -16.35
CA PHE A 209 7.11 -3.48 -17.35
C PHE A 209 7.49 -4.54 -18.37
N LEU A 210 7.87 -5.73 -17.92
CA LEU A 210 8.23 -6.83 -18.83
C LEU A 210 7.06 -7.24 -19.71
N ASN A 211 5.84 -7.31 -19.16
CA ASN A 211 4.64 -7.64 -19.93
C ASN A 211 4.31 -6.56 -20.97
N ILE A 212 4.36 -5.28 -20.57
CA ILE A 212 4.09 -4.16 -21.47
C ILE A 212 5.16 -4.08 -22.55
N ALA A 213 6.44 -4.20 -22.20
CA ALA A 213 7.54 -4.20 -23.17
C ALA A 213 7.42 -5.38 -24.15
N SER A 214 7.07 -6.57 -23.65
CA SER A 214 6.83 -7.75 -24.50
C SER A 214 5.63 -7.52 -25.43
N CYS A 215 4.57 -6.89 -24.94
CA CYS A 215 3.40 -6.54 -25.74
C CYS A 215 3.76 -5.53 -26.84
N LEU A 216 4.47 -4.45 -26.50
CA LEU A 216 4.92 -3.45 -27.48
C LEU A 216 5.83 -4.07 -28.55
N PHE A 217 6.68 -5.03 -28.18
CA PHE A 217 7.52 -5.75 -29.11
C PHE A 217 6.72 -6.72 -29.98
N ALA A 218 5.84 -7.52 -29.40
CA ALA A 218 5.10 -8.60 -30.08
C ALA A 218 3.92 -8.09 -30.92
N PHE A 219 3.30 -6.97 -30.52
CA PHE A 219 2.10 -6.45 -31.15
C PHE A 219 2.26 -6.18 -32.66
N PRO A 220 3.34 -5.53 -33.15
CA PRO A 220 3.57 -5.39 -34.59
C PRO A 220 3.68 -6.72 -35.34
N TYR A 221 4.24 -7.77 -34.72
CA TYR A 221 4.33 -9.10 -35.32
C TYR A 221 2.98 -9.81 -35.34
N LEU A 222 2.16 -9.63 -34.30
CA LEU A 222 0.79 -10.14 -34.27
C LEU A 222 -0.04 -9.50 -35.38
N VAL A 223 0.06 -8.19 -35.56
CA VAL A 223 -0.61 -7.48 -36.66
C VAL A 223 -0.13 -7.97 -38.01
N LYS A 224 1.19 -8.17 -38.20
CA LYS A 224 1.74 -8.77 -39.42
C LYS A 224 1.19 -10.17 -39.66
N TRP A 225 1.08 -11.01 -38.63
CA TRP A 225 0.55 -12.35 -38.76
C TRP A 225 -0.94 -12.36 -39.15
N LEU A 226 -1.74 -11.43 -38.59
CA LEU A 226 -3.17 -11.31 -38.88
C LEU A 226 -3.48 -10.65 -40.24
N THR A 227 -2.70 -9.65 -40.64
CA THR A 227 -2.99 -8.82 -41.82
C THR A 227 -2.09 -9.10 -43.02
N GLY A 228 -0.96 -9.79 -42.82
CA GLY A 228 0.09 -9.95 -43.82
C GLY A 228 0.90 -8.68 -44.10
N LEU A 229 0.54 -7.52 -43.53
CA LEU A 229 1.18 -6.24 -43.83
C LEU A 229 2.53 -6.10 -43.09
N GLU A 230 3.58 -5.79 -43.83
CA GLU A 230 4.87 -5.46 -43.26
C GLU A 230 4.92 -3.99 -42.82
N SER A 231 5.05 -3.77 -41.51
CA SER A 231 5.31 -2.44 -40.96
C SER A 231 6.81 -2.17 -40.84
N THR A 232 7.20 -0.89 -40.78
CA THR A 232 8.57 -0.47 -40.46
C THR A 232 9.09 -1.14 -39.18
N PHE A 233 8.22 -1.34 -38.18
CA PHE A 233 8.55 -2.03 -36.93
C PHE A 233 8.90 -3.52 -37.14
N THR A 234 8.14 -4.22 -37.98
CA THR A 234 8.43 -5.64 -38.31
C THR A 234 9.70 -5.82 -39.14
N ARG A 235 10.05 -4.81 -39.96
CA ARG A 235 11.30 -4.80 -40.74
C ARG A 235 12.54 -4.54 -39.86
N LEU A 236 12.39 -3.80 -38.75
CA LEU A 236 13.49 -3.54 -37.81
C LEU A 236 13.91 -4.79 -37.00
N GLY A 237 13.05 -5.80 -36.87
CA GLY A 237 13.40 -7.03 -36.18
C GLY A 237 13.72 -6.81 -34.69
N SER A 238 14.87 -7.32 -34.24
CA SER A 238 15.40 -7.12 -32.90
C SER A 238 15.87 -5.69 -32.62
N ARG A 239 16.11 -4.87 -33.66
CA ARG A 239 16.48 -3.44 -33.51
C ARG A 239 15.31 -2.58 -33.05
N LEU A 240 14.11 -3.16 -32.98
CA LEU A 240 12.95 -2.53 -32.35
C LEU A 240 13.17 -2.29 -30.84
N ILE A 241 14.01 -3.10 -30.20
CA ILE A 241 14.40 -2.94 -28.79
C ILE A 241 15.41 -1.80 -28.69
N ASP A 242 14.91 -0.58 -28.82
CA ASP A 242 15.64 0.66 -28.61
C ASP A 242 15.24 1.30 -27.28
N LEU A 243 16.06 2.23 -26.79
CA LEU A 243 15.82 2.97 -25.54
C LEU A 243 14.44 3.64 -25.54
N LYS A 244 13.95 4.10 -26.69
CA LYS A 244 12.61 4.72 -26.84
C LYS A 244 11.48 3.75 -26.51
N MET A 245 11.58 2.50 -26.97
CA MET A 245 10.59 1.46 -26.68
C MET A 245 10.58 1.15 -25.18
N LEU A 246 11.77 1.08 -24.56
CA LEU A 246 11.90 0.87 -23.13
C LEU A 246 11.34 2.05 -22.31
N ILE A 247 11.60 3.30 -22.72
CA ILE A 247 11.02 4.50 -22.09
C ILE A 247 9.50 4.49 -22.23
N ALA A 248 8.97 4.19 -23.42
CA ALA A 248 7.53 4.09 -23.64
C ALA A 248 6.92 3.00 -22.73
N ALA A 249 7.53 1.82 -22.66
CA ALA A 249 7.10 0.75 -21.76
C ALA A 249 7.12 1.19 -20.29
N ALA A 250 8.15 1.94 -19.85
CA ALA A 250 8.25 2.47 -18.50
C ALA A 250 7.15 3.49 -18.19
N VAL A 251 6.84 4.39 -19.13
CA VAL A 251 5.74 5.36 -19.00
C VAL A 251 4.39 4.67 -18.93
N LEU A 252 4.12 3.68 -19.78
CA LEU A 252 2.89 2.89 -19.70
C LEU A 252 2.79 2.12 -18.38
N THR A 253 3.90 1.56 -17.90
CA THR A 253 3.95 0.88 -16.60
C THR A 253 3.60 1.83 -15.47
N TYR A 254 4.18 3.04 -15.50
CA TYR A 254 3.87 4.10 -14.54
C TYR A 254 2.37 4.45 -14.55
N LEU A 255 1.75 4.60 -15.72
CA LEU A 255 0.32 4.91 -15.85
C LEU A 255 -0.59 3.84 -15.24
N VAL A 256 -0.20 2.56 -15.32
CA VAL A 256 -0.96 1.43 -14.77
C VAL A 256 -0.76 1.30 -13.26
N VAL A 257 0.48 1.43 -12.77
CA VAL A 257 0.81 1.15 -11.36
C VAL A 257 0.62 2.37 -10.45
N SER A 258 0.81 3.59 -10.96
CA SER A 258 0.71 4.82 -10.17
C SER A 258 -0.60 4.99 -9.37
N PRO A 259 -1.81 4.72 -9.89
CA PRO A 259 -3.04 4.88 -9.11
C PRO A 259 -3.07 3.92 -7.91
N PHE A 260 -2.61 2.68 -8.09
CA PHE A 260 -2.54 1.69 -7.01
C PHE A 260 -1.57 2.13 -5.90
N VAL A 261 -0.38 2.59 -6.27
CA VAL A 261 0.61 3.12 -5.31
C VAL A 261 0.02 4.28 -4.51
N LEU A 262 -0.65 5.22 -5.19
CA LEU A 262 -1.25 6.39 -4.54
C LEU A 262 -2.31 6.00 -3.50
N VAL A 263 -3.19 5.05 -3.80
CA VAL A 263 -4.21 4.55 -2.85
C VAL A 263 -3.55 3.94 -1.61
N ILE A 264 -2.47 3.16 -1.76
CA ILE A 264 -1.77 2.57 -0.62
C ILE A 264 -1.20 3.65 0.30
N TYR A 265 -0.57 4.68 -0.25
CA TYR A 265 -0.02 5.76 0.58
C TYR A 265 -1.11 6.65 1.20
N VAL A 266 -2.27 6.81 0.55
CA VAL A 266 -3.45 7.42 1.17
C VAL A 266 -3.89 6.61 2.39
N LEU A 267 -4.00 5.28 2.27
CA LEU A 267 -4.33 4.41 3.40
C LEU A 267 -3.28 4.47 4.52
N ARG A 268 -1.98 4.46 4.17
CA ARG A 268 -0.90 4.61 5.17
C ARG A 268 -1.03 5.90 5.95
N CYS A 269 -1.25 7.03 5.27
CA CYS A 269 -1.49 8.32 5.92
C CYS A 269 -2.78 8.32 6.74
N PHE A 270 -3.84 7.67 6.26
CA PHE A 270 -5.11 7.56 6.98
C PHE A 270 -4.95 6.80 8.31
N TYR A 271 -4.33 5.62 8.29
CA TYR A 271 -4.07 4.85 9.51
C TYR A 271 -3.10 5.58 10.44
N GLY A 272 -2.04 6.18 9.90
CA GLY A 272 -1.08 6.93 10.69
C GLY A 272 -1.64 8.18 11.36
N ILE A 273 -2.62 8.86 10.75
CA ILE A 273 -3.35 9.98 11.37
C ILE A 273 -4.42 9.46 12.34
N SER A 274 -5.01 8.31 12.06
CA SER A 274 -6.03 7.68 12.91
C SER A 274 -5.49 7.22 14.26
N LEU A 275 -4.19 6.93 14.38
CA LEU A 275 -3.54 6.66 15.67
C LEU A 275 -3.69 7.83 16.67
N GLU A 276 -3.63 9.07 16.18
CA GLU A 276 -3.75 10.28 17.00
C GLU A 276 -5.21 10.73 17.16
N THR A 277 -6.06 10.48 16.15
CA THR A 277 -7.42 11.07 16.06
C THR A 277 -8.56 10.09 16.33
N GLY A 278 -8.32 8.77 16.28
CA GLY A 278 -9.36 7.75 16.40
C GLY A 278 -10.33 7.68 15.21
N ALA A 279 -10.01 8.32 14.08
CA ALA A 279 -10.91 8.42 12.92
C ALA A 279 -11.29 7.06 12.31
N ASP A 280 -10.43 6.04 12.45
CA ASP A 280 -10.67 4.68 11.97
C ASP A 280 -11.90 4.04 12.65
N LEU A 281 -11.97 4.10 13.99
CA LEU A 281 -13.09 3.57 14.80
C LEU A 281 -14.43 4.26 14.46
N LEU A 282 -14.39 5.57 14.21
CA LEU A 282 -15.57 6.33 13.79
C LEU A 282 -16.04 5.93 12.38
N SER A 283 -15.10 5.60 11.48
CA SER A 283 -15.44 5.15 10.13
C SER A 283 -16.06 3.74 10.14
N GLU A 284 -15.58 2.83 10.99
CA GLU A 284 -16.15 1.49 11.18
C GLU A 284 -17.57 1.55 11.79
N LEU A 285 -17.77 2.40 12.80
CA LEU A 285 -19.09 2.66 13.42
C LEU A 285 -20.10 3.28 12.46
N ARG A 286 -19.65 4.05 11.47
CA ARG A 286 -20.52 4.63 10.44
C ARG A 286 -20.86 3.64 9.34
N ARG A 287 -19.93 2.77 8.94
CA ARG A 287 -20.19 1.70 7.95
C ARG A 287 -21.29 0.74 8.42
N SER A 288 -21.36 0.44 9.73
CA SER A 288 -22.43 -0.40 10.29
C SER A 288 -23.79 0.30 10.32
N LYS A 289 -23.85 1.62 10.54
CA LYS A 289 -25.09 2.40 10.48
C LYS A 289 -25.56 2.68 9.05
N ALA A 290 -24.63 2.89 8.12
CA ALA A 290 -24.94 3.16 6.70
C ALA A 290 -25.55 1.94 6.00
N ALA A 291 -25.22 0.71 6.42
CA ALA A 291 -25.86 -0.52 5.92
C ALA A 291 -27.39 -0.53 6.18
N GLY A 292 -27.85 0.06 7.28
CA GLY A 292 -29.28 0.20 7.59
C GLY A 292 -29.99 1.30 6.79
N VAL A 293 -29.28 2.37 6.42
CA VAL A 293 -29.86 3.51 5.67
C VAL A 293 -29.95 3.20 4.16
N VAL A 294 -29.03 2.42 3.61
CA VAL A 294 -29.06 2.00 2.20
C VAL A 294 -30.25 1.07 1.92
N LEU A 295 -30.67 0.25 2.89
CA LEU A 295 -31.87 -0.59 2.77
C LEU A 295 -33.16 0.27 2.76
N ALA A 296 -33.20 1.36 3.51
CA ALA A 296 -34.33 2.29 3.54
C ALA A 296 -34.40 3.19 2.29
N ALA A 297 -33.25 3.61 1.75
CA ALA A 297 -33.20 4.39 0.51
C ALA A 297 -33.54 3.56 -0.74
N ALA A 298 -33.19 2.26 -0.75
CA ALA A 298 -33.58 1.34 -1.82
C ALA A 298 -35.10 1.08 -1.87
N LEU A 299 -35.80 1.18 -0.73
CA LEU A 299 -37.26 1.08 -0.65
C LEU A 299 -37.97 2.36 -1.11
N PHE A 300 -37.31 3.52 -1.07
CA PHE A 300 -37.92 4.80 -1.47
C PHE A 300 -37.77 5.12 -2.98
N LEU A 301 -36.82 4.50 -3.67
CA LEU A 301 -36.59 4.69 -5.11
C LEU A 301 -37.44 3.79 -6.02
N ALA A 302 -38.31 2.97 -5.44
CA ALA A 302 -39.26 2.11 -6.19
C ALA A 302 -40.60 2.81 -6.52
N SER A 303 -40.82 4.05 -6.10
CA SER A 303 -42.07 4.80 -6.34
C SER A 303 -41.78 6.19 -6.92
N GLY A 304 -41.75 6.29 -8.25
CA GLY A 304 -41.77 7.58 -8.95
C GLY A 304 -41.28 7.50 -10.40
N HIS A 305 -42.22 7.36 -11.34
CA HIS A 305 -41.99 7.54 -12.78
C HIS A 305 -42.95 8.59 -13.34
N ALA A 306 -42.54 9.19 -14.47
CA ALA A 306 -43.24 10.09 -15.41
C ALA A 306 -43.23 11.59 -15.03
N ALA A 307 -43.12 12.57 -15.94
CA ALA A 307 -42.85 12.66 -17.39
C ALA A 307 -42.67 14.15 -17.78
N PHE A 308 -42.31 14.40 -19.05
CA PHE A 308 -42.40 15.62 -19.92
C PHE A 308 -41.06 16.23 -20.34
N ALA A 309 -40.86 16.80 -21.54
CA ALA A 309 -41.33 16.63 -22.93
C ALA A 309 -40.64 17.77 -23.74
N ALA A 310 -40.40 17.56 -25.04
CA ALA A 310 -39.92 18.58 -26.01
C ALA A 310 -40.97 19.71 -26.21
N ASN A 311 -40.74 20.90 -26.81
CA ASN A 311 -40.02 21.27 -28.05
C ASN A 311 -39.95 22.86 -28.15
N PRO A 312 -39.97 23.58 -29.31
CA PRO A 312 -38.84 24.25 -29.99
C PRO A 312 -38.90 25.80 -30.20
N ARG A 313 -37.83 26.35 -30.84
CA ARG A 313 -37.73 27.48 -31.82
C ARG A 313 -37.97 28.96 -31.41
N ASN A 314 -37.00 29.85 -31.73
CA ASN A 314 -37.05 30.93 -32.78
C ASN A 314 -35.98 32.03 -32.55
N THR A 315 -34.99 32.21 -33.45
CA THR A 315 -34.83 33.23 -34.53
C THR A 315 -34.60 34.68 -34.12
N SER A 316 -33.42 35.24 -34.46
CA SER A 316 -33.29 36.53 -35.17
C SER A 316 -31.84 36.84 -35.59
N ARG A 317 -31.68 37.25 -36.86
CA ARG A 317 -30.56 37.92 -37.58
C ARG A 317 -31.25 39.06 -38.40
N PRO A 318 -30.60 39.99 -39.14
CA PRO A 318 -29.22 40.52 -39.24
C PRO A 318 -29.20 42.09 -39.14
N PRO A 319 -28.28 42.92 -39.73
CA PRO A 319 -27.88 42.98 -41.16
C PRO A 319 -26.36 43.09 -41.46
N LEU A 320 -26.05 43.09 -42.76
CA LEU A 320 -24.77 42.98 -43.48
C LEU A 320 -24.16 44.35 -43.86
N SER A 321 -22.82 44.38 -44.01
CA SER A 321 -21.97 45.04 -45.05
C SER A 321 -20.56 45.27 -44.44
N ALA A 322 -19.40 45.26 -45.11
CA ALA A 322 -18.99 45.29 -46.51
C ALA A 322 -17.61 44.60 -46.69
N VAL A 323 -17.21 44.38 -47.94
CA VAL A 323 -15.93 43.81 -48.41
C VAL A 323 -14.90 44.93 -48.70
N ALA A 324 -13.62 44.67 -48.35
CA ALA A 324 -12.34 45.16 -48.92
C ALA A 324 -11.28 45.20 -47.79
N ALA A 325 -9.98 44.92 -47.89
CA ALA A 325 -9.03 44.58 -48.96
C ALA A 325 -7.88 43.75 -48.31
N GLY A 326 -7.14 42.95 -49.08
CA GLY A 326 -6.02 42.14 -48.57
C GLY A 326 -4.79 42.98 -48.20
N PRO A 327 -3.92 42.52 -47.27
CA PRO A 327 -2.67 43.21 -47.00
C PRO A 327 -1.54 42.74 -47.93
N ALA A 328 -0.72 43.70 -48.35
CA ALA A 328 0.56 43.49 -49.01
C ALA A 328 1.55 42.76 -48.08
N VAL A 329 2.27 41.80 -48.65
CA VAL A 329 3.32 41.01 -48.00
C VAL A 329 4.54 41.91 -47.78
N SER A 330 4.94 42.13 -46.53
CA SER A 330 6.20 42.83 -46.19
C SER A 330 7.39 41.85 -46.21
N GLU A 331 8.57 42.31 -46.64
CA GLU A 331 9.81 41.49 -46.69
C GLU A 331 10.18 40.87 -45.33
N SER A 332 9.87 41.55 -44.22
CA SER A 332 10.08 41.01 -42.85
C SER A 332 9.11 39.89 -42.45
N SER A 333 7.97 39.75 -43.15
CA SER A 333 7.06 38.61 -42.98
C SER A 333 7.50 37.40 -43.81
N LEU A 334 8.20 37.63 -44.93
CA LEU A 334 8.73 36.59 -45.79
C LEU A 334 9.95 35.92 -45.14
N ASP A 335 10.92 36.69 -44.63
CA ASP A 335 12.06 36.14 -43.88
C ASP A 335 11.61 35.35 -42.64
N ARG A 336 10.65 35.89 -41.88
CA ARG A 336 10.06 35.17 -40.75
C ARG A 336 9.34 33.89 -41.19
N SER A 337 8.66 33.91 -42.34
CA SER A 337 8.01 32.71 -42.88
C SER A 337 9.02 31.69 -43.42
N ILE A 338 10.16 32.14 -43.96
CA ILE A 338 11.28 31.31 -44.41
C ILE A 338 11.94 30.65 -43.20
N ASP A 339 12.21 31.39 -42.12
CA ASP A 339 12.73 30.83 -40.87
C ASP A 339 11.74 29.85 -40.23
N ILE A 340 10.45 30.20 -40.19
CA ILE A 340 9.38 29.29 -39.70
C ILE A 340 9.29 28.01 -40.54
N VAL A 341 9.51 28.11 -41.86
CA VAL A 341 9.48 26.96 -42.78
C VAL A 341 10.79 26.16 -42.70
N LEU A 342 11.96 26.78 -42.55
CA LEU A 342 13.24 26.10 -42.37
C LEU A 342 13.32 25.40 -41.01
N GLU A 343 12.74 25.98 -39.95
CA GLU A 343 12.57 25.35 -38.64
C GLU A 343 11.42 24.34 -38.60
N SER A 344 10.57 24.28 -39.63
CA SER A 344 9.43 23.37 -39.66
C SER A 344 9.89 21.91 -39.68
N ARG A 345 9.21 21.08 -38.88
CA ARG A 345 9.54 19.67 -38.60
C ARG A 345 9.78 18.79 -39.85
N LYS A 346 9.21 19.19 -41.00
CA LYS A 346 9.34 18.50 -42.29
C LYS A 346 10.64 18.80 -43.05
N HIS A 347 11.44 19.80 -42.64
CA HIS A 347 12.68 20.21 -43.32
C HIS A 347 13.95 20.02 -42.48
N VAL A 348 13.82 19.82 -41.15
CA VAL A 348 14.94 19.58 -40.22
C VAL A 348 15.73 18.28 -40.50
N TRP A 349 15.14 17.30 -41.19
CA TRP A 349 15.79 16.01 -41.45
C TRP A 349 16.87 16.03 -42.56
N GLN A 350 17.03 17.14 -43.30
CA GLN A 350 18.03 17.28 -44.37
C GLN A 350 19.26 18.11 -43.97
N ALA A 351 19.31 18.67 -42.76
CA ALA A 351 20.45 19.46 -42.32
C ALA A 351 21.71 18.57 -42.12
N PRO A 352 22.86 18.90 -42.75
CA PRO A 352 24.09 18.12 -42.63
C PRO A 352 24.58 18.10 -41.18
N ARG A 353 24.75 16.90 -40.64
CA ARG A 353 25.06 16.58 -39.24
C ARG A 353 26.52 16.84 -38.84
N ASN A 354 27.11 17.95 -39.29
CA ASN A 354 28.51 18.28 -39.05
C ASN A 354 28.70 19.72 -38.54
N ALA A 355 28.13 20.06 -37.39
CA ALA A 355 28.61 21.18 -36.58
C ALA A 355 28.22 20.94 -35.12
N HIS A 356 29.21 20.96 -34.24
CA HIS A 356 29.14 20.68 -32.81
C HIS A 356 28.95 19.20 -32.42
N LYS A 357 30.02 18.41 -32.57
CA LYS A 357 30.36 17.41 -31.54
C LYS A 357 30.70 18.19 -30.26
N ALA A 358 29.67 18.64 -29.54
CA ALA A 358 29.84 19.28 -28.25
C ALA A 358 30.37 18.25 -27.26
N GLU A 359 31.37 18.69 -26.52
CA GLU A 359 32.13 18.03 -25.46
C GLU A 359 31.29 17.71 -24.21
N GLU A 360 29.99 17.42 -24.37
CA GLU A 360 29.04 17.12 -23.28
C GLU A 360 28.70 15.62 -23.16
N ALA A 361 29.23 14.78 -24.07
CA ALA A 361 29.08 13.33 -24.03
C ALA A 361 30.01 12.62 -23.02
N GLY A 362 30.74 13.36 -22.19
CA GLY A 362 31.58 12.82 -21.11
C GLY A 362 30.74 12.36 -19.92
N ILE A 363 30.09 13.29 -19.23
CA ILE A 363 29.47 13.06 -17.92
C ILE A 363 28.28 12.09 -17.98
N LEU A 364 27.41 12.20 -18.97
CA LEU A 364 26.25 11.29 -19.13
C LEU A 364 26.67 9.89 -19.57
N ARG A 365 27.72 9.77 -20.39
CA ARG A 365 28.31 8.48 -20.78
C ARG A 365 29.11 7.87 -19.64
N ASP A 366 29.77 8.68 -18.83
CA ASP A 366 30.51 8.26 -17.63
C ASP A 366 29.57 7.84 -16.52
N PHE A 367 28.44 8.51 -16.36
CA PHE A 367 27.34 8.11 -15.49
C PHE A 367 26.69 6.82 -15.98
N GLY A 368 26.38 6.71 -17.28
CA GLY A 368 25.89 5.47 -17.88
C GLY A 368 26.84 4.29 -17.68
N ARG A 369 28.15 4.50 -17.89
CA ARG A 369 29.20 3.51 -17.62
C ARG A 369 29.38 3.23 -16.12
N ALA A 370 29.15 4.21 -15.25
CA ALA A 370 29.19 4.01 -13.80
C ALA A 370 28.00 3.17 -13.32
N VAL A 371 26.79 3.44 -13.84
CA VAL A 371 25.58 2.66 -13.58
C VAL A 371 25.71 1.26 -14.15
N GLU A 372 26.22 1.09 -15.36
CA GLU A 372 26.48 -0.23 -15.97
C GLU A 372 27.52 -1.02 -15.15
N ARG A 373 28.63 -0.39 -14.75
CA ARG A 373 29.62 -1.02 -13.86
C ARG A 373 29.02 -1.38 -12.50
N TRP A 374 28.15 -0.54 -11.95
CA TRP A 374 27.47 -0.80 -10.68
C TRP A 374 26.45 -1.94 -10.81
N LEU A 375 25.67 -1.98 -11.88
CA LEU A 375 24.72 -3.06 -12.18
C LEU A 375 25.44 -4.39 -12.42
N ASN A 376 26.57 -4.38 -13.12
CA ASN A 376 27.40 -5.56 -13.32
C ASN A 376 28.00 -6.05 -11.98
N LYS A 377 28.47 -5.13 -11.12
CA LYS A 377 28.92 -5.47 -9.77
C LYS A 377 27.78 -6.00 -8.88
N LEU A 378 26.57 -5.46 -9.01
CA LEU A 378 25.38 -5.92 -8.29
C LEU A 378 24.97 -7.32 -8.78
N ALA A 379 25.01 -7.56 -10.09
CA ALA A 379 24.75 -8.87 -10.69
C ALA A 379 25.81 -9.90 -10.28
N GLU A 380 27.10 -9.54 -10.31
CA GLU A 380 28.20 -10.38 -9.82
C GLU A 380 28.07 -10.67 -8.32
N TRP A 381 27.71 -9.68 -7.52
CA TRP A 381 27.44 -9.84 -6.09
C TRP A 381 26.24 -10.76 -5.85
N LEU A 382 25.15 -10.59 -6.59
CA LEU A 382 23.98 -11.48 -6.54
C LEU A 382 24.32 -12.91 -6.95
N VAL A 383 25.15 -13.10 -7.98
CA VAL A 383 25.64 -14.42 -8.41
C VAL A 383 26.55 -15.04 -7.36
N ARG A 384 27.42 -14.27 -6.70
CA ARG A 384 28.25 -14.76 -5.59
C ARG A 384 27.42 -15.15 -4.37
N VAL A 385 26.42 -14.34 -4.03
CA VAL A 385 25.48 -14.64 -2.94
C VAL A 385 24.63 -15.88 -3.27
N LEU A 386 24.17 -16.04 -4.53
CA LEU A 386 23.49 -17.26 -4.97
C LEU A 386 24.42 -18.48 -5.01
N GLY A 387 25.70 -18.29 -5.37
CA GLY A 387 26.72 -19.32 -5.36
C GLY A 387 27.01 -19.83 -3.95
N TRP A 388 27.01 -18.92 -2.97
CA TRP A 388 27.17 -19.26 -1.55
C TRP A 388 25.98 -20.05 -0.96
N LEU A 389 24.80 -20.00 -1.60
CA LEU A 389 23.62 -20.80 -1.23
C LEU A 389 23.52 -22.16 -1.96
N ARG A 390 24.47 -22.50 -2.84
CA ARG A 390 24.54 -23.82 -3.47
C ARG A 390 25.58 -24.69 -2.75
N PRO A 391 25.23 -25.91 -2.29
CA PRO A 391 26.26 -26.89 -1.92
C PRO A 391 27.07 -27.24 -3.17
N GLU A 392 28.40 -27.14 -3.06
CA GLU A 392 29.41 -27.38 -4.10
C GLU A 392 29.18 -28.72 -4.84
N PRO A 393 28.92 -28.70 -6.17
CA PRO A 393 29.19 -29.86 -7.02
C PRO A 393 30.66 -29.80 -7.47
N GLY A 394 31.36 -30.94 -7.32
CA GLY A 394 32.79 -31.09 -7.60
C GLY A 394 33.25 -30.74 -9.03
N PRO A 395 34.57 -30.76 -9.26
CA PRO A 395 35.18 -30.07 -10.39
C PRO A 395 35.16 -30.90 -11.68
N SER A 396 34.59 -30.33 -12.75
CA SER A 396 35.01 -30.42 -14.17
C SER A 396 33.82 -29.99 -15.04
N ARG A 397 33.93 -29.29 -16.17
CA ARG A 397 35.02 -29.12 -17.15
C ARG A 397 34.80 -27.79 -17.87
N LYS A 398 35.88 -27.13 -18.30
CA LYS A 398 35.87 -25.89 -19.09
C LYS A 398 35.07 -26.04 -20.39
N ALA A 399 34.25 -25.05 -20.72
CA ALA A 399 33.94 -24.68 -22.09
C ALA A 399 33.79 -23.16 -22.18
N ALA A 400 34.76 -22.54 -22.83
CA ALA A 400 34.72 -21.15 -23.24
C ALA A 400 33.71 -21.00 -24.40
N SER A 401 32.80 -20.03 -24.30
CA SER A 401 32.40 -19.23 -25.46
C SER A 401 31.80 -17.92 -24.94
N GLY A 402 32.39 -16.80 -25.37
CA GLY A 402 31.87 -15.46 -25.12
C GLY A 402 30.54 -15.28 -25.83
N GLY A 403 29.44 -15.52 -25.13
CA GLY A 403 28.09 -15.27 -25.61
C GLY A 403 27.55 -13.98 -25.01
N ARG A 404 27.22 -13.00 -25.86
CA ARG A 404 26.31 -11.89 -25.48
C ARG A 404 25.13 -12.48 -24.73
N LEU A 405 24.95 -12.11 -23.46
CA LEU A 405 23.81 -12.53 -22.65
C LEU A 405 22.51 -12.25 -23.42
N GLN A 406 21.88 -13.31 -23.91
CA GLN A 406 20.60 -13.22 -24.60
C GLN A 406 19.58 -12.68 -23.60
N VAL A 407 18.81 -11.65 -23.98
CA VAL A 407 17.76 -11.02 -23.15
C VAL A 407 16.82 -12.05 -22.53
N ARG A 408 16.61 -13.19 -23.20
CA ARG A 408 15.88 -14.35 -22.70
C ARG A 408 16.51 -14.97 -21.44
N GLN A 409 17.83 -15.09 -21.37
CA GLN A 409 18.54 -15.62 -20.19
C GLN A 409 18.47 -14.65 -19.01
N VAL A 410 18.54 -13.34 -19.27
CA VAL A 410 18.35 -12.31 -18.23
C VAL A 410 16.91 -12.31 -17.73
N ALA A 411 15.92 -12.45 -18.62
CA ALA A 411 14.50 -12.55 -18.25
C ALA A 411 14.20 -13.83 -17.46
N ILE A 412 14.77 -14.98 -17.83
CA ILE A 412 14.67 -16.23 -17.08
C ILE A 412 15.35 -16.10 -15.71
N ALA A 413 16.54 -15.49 -15.66
CA ALA A 413 17.24 -15.25 -14.39
C ALA A 413 16.43 -14.35 -13.45
N LEU A 414 15.81 -13.29 -13.97
CA LEU A 414 14.90 -12.42 -13.22
C LEU A 414 13.64 -13.16 -12.75
N LEU A 415 13.03 -14.00 -13.59
CA LEU A 415 11.88 -14.83 -13.23
C LEU A 415 12.23 -15.84 -12.13
N VAL A 416 13.38 -16.50 -12.24
CA VAL A 416 13.89 -17.42 -11.23
C VAL A 416 14.21 -16.67 -9.94
N LEU A 417 14.76 -15.45 -10.00
CA LEU A 417 15.02 -14.63 -8.82
C LEU A 417 13.71 -14.19 -8.13
N CYS A 418 12.68 -13.84 -8.91
CA CYS A 418 11.36 -13.51 -8.41
C CYS A 418 10.67 -14.73 -7.78
N ALA A 419 10.76 -15.90 -8.43
CA ALA A 419 10.25 -17.16 -7.92
C ALA A 419 10.99 -17.60 -6.64
N LEU A 420 12.31 -17.41 -6.58
CA LEU A 420 13.12 -17.68 -5.40
C LEU A 420 12.81 -16.70 -4.26
N GLY A 421 12.62 -15.42 -4.57
CA GLY A 421 12.17 -14.41 -3.61
C GLY A 421 10.79 -14.74 -3.04
N LEU A 422 9.84 -15.13 -3.89
CA LEU A 422 8.51 -15.59 -3.49
C LEU A 422 8.60 -16.88 -2.67
N ALA A 423 9.45 -17.82 -3.06
CA ALA A 423 9.68 -19.06 -2.33
C ALA A 423 10.31 -18.79 -0.95
N VAL A 424 11.27 -17.88 -0.83
CA VAL A 424 11.85 -17.47 0.46
C VAL A 424 10.82 -16.75 1.33
N LEU A 425 9.91 -15.96 0.74
CA LEU A 425 8.84 -15.27 1.44
C LEU A 425 7.75 -16.25 1.91
N LEU A 426 7.40 -17.24 1.09
CA LEU A 426 6.53 -18.36 1.44
C LEU A 426 7.18 -19.25 2.49
N LEU A 427 8.47 -19.58 2.36
CA LEU A 427 9.23 -20.34 3.34
C LEU A 427 9.40 -19.58 4.63
N ARG A 428 9.58 -18.25 4.63
CA ARG A 428 9.61 -17.44 5.85
C ARG A 428 8.25 -17.31 6.50
N THR A 429 7.17 -17.17 5.75
CA THR A 429 5.81 -17.12 6.31
C THR A 429 5.35 -18.48 6.82
N VAL A 430 5.73 -19.58 6.15
CA VAL A 430 5.52 -20.95 6.62
C VAL A 430 6.47 -21.29 7.76
N SER A 431 7.71 -20.82 7.75
CA SER A 431 8.68 -20.97 8.85
C SER A 431 8.28 -20.16 10.08
N GLN A 432 7.70 -18.97 9.94
CA GLN A 432 7.14 -18.20 11.06
C GLN A 432 5.85 -18.84 11.58
N ARG A 433 5.06 -19.49 10.72
CA ARG A 433 3.95 -20.35 11.15
C ARG A 433 4.44 -21.66 11.77
N ARG A 434 5.61 -22.18 11.39
CA ARG A 434 6.23 -23.41 11.93
C ARG A 434 7.04 -23.16 13.20
N SER A 435 7.60 -21.96 13.41
CA SER A 435 8.18 -21.52 14.68
C SER A 435 7.11 -21.16 15.72
N TRP A 436 5.85 -21.11 15.27
CA TRP A 436 4.64 -21.13 16.10
C TRP A 436 4.06 -22.54 16.24
N ARG A 437 4.82 -23.59 15.91
CA ARG A 437 4.58 -24.90 16.53
C ARG A 437 5.07 -24.78 17.96
N PRO A 438 4.25 -25.07 18.99
CA PRO A 438 4.76 -25.28 20.33
C PRO A 438 5.93 -26.25 20.21
N GLY A 439 7.11 -25.86 20.69
CA GLY A 439 8.22 -26.79 20.82
C GLY A 439 7.74 -27.97 21.67
N PRO A 440 8.29 -29.19 21.46
CA PRO A 440 7.97 -30.32 22.32
C PRO A 440 8.12 -29.90 23.78
N HIS A 441 7.02 -30.02 24.54
CA HIS A 441 6.97 -29.63 25.93
C HIS A 441 8.09 -30.36 26.69
N PRO A 442 8.92 -29.66 27.48
CA PRO A 442 9.71 -30.34 28.49
C PRO A 442 8.75 -31.13 29.40
N PRO A 443 9.12 -32.34 29.84
CA PRO A 443 8.28 -33.12 30.73
C PRO A 443 7.88 -32.27 31.94
N ALA A 444 6.58 -32.28 32.24
CA ALA A 444 5.97 -31.47 33.28
C ALA A 444 6.72 -31.63 34.60
N SER A 445 7.25 -30.52 35.12
CA SER A 445 7.75 -30.47 36.48
C SER A 445 6.57 -30.69 37.42
N ALA A 446 6.55 -31.84 38.10
CA ALA A 446 5.63 -32.11 39.18
C ALA A 446 5.90 -31.13 40.35
N GLY A 447 4.85 -30.56 40.95
CA GLY A 447 4.96 -30.01 42.30
C GLY A 447 4.56 -28.55 42.54
N SER A 448 3.57 -27.98 41.85
CA SER A 448 2.91 -26.78 42.37
C SER A 448 1.38 -26.92 42.28
N PRO A 449 0.64 -26.64 43.38
CA PRO A 449 -0.81 -26.62 43.33
C PRO A 449 -1.25 -25.50 42.39
N VAL A 450 -1.95 -25.87 41.32
CA VAL A 450 -2.50 -24.90 40.37
C VAL A 450 -3.72 -24.27 41.03
N ASP A 451 -3.58 -23.00 41.40
CA ASP A 451 -4.69 -22.23 41.95
C ASP A 451 -5.72 -21.92 40.86
N LEU A 452 -6.91 -22.53 40.95
CA LEU A 452 -8.02 -22.35 40.02
C LEU A 452 -8.68 -20.98 40.09
N ALA A 453 -8.42 -20.16 41.12
CA ALA A 453 -8.98 -18.81 41.23
C ALA A 453 -8.19 -17.79 40.40
N ARG A 454 -6.93 -18.08 40.05
CA ARG A 454 -6.07 -17.12 39.32
C ARG A 454 -6.65 -16.80 37.94
N ALA A 455 -6.57 -15.53 37.54
CA ALA A 455 -7.14 -15.07 36.26
C ALA A 455 -6.28 -15.43 35.04
N ASP A 456 -5.02 -15.83 35.25
CA ASP A 456 -3.99 -15.98 34.22
C ASP A 456 -3.71 -17.42 33.77
N LEU A 457 -4.56 -18.39 34.13
CA LEU A 457 -4.43 -19.80 33.72
C LEU A 457 -4.49 -19.98 32.20
N SER A 458 -3.49 -20.66 31.64
CA SER A 458 -3.55 -21.23 30.30
C SER A 458 -4.14 -22.65 30.34
N PRO A 459 -5.05 -23.02 29.43
CA PRO A 459 -5.52 -24.40 29.30
C PRO A 459 -4.38 -25.41 29.02
N GLU A 460 -3.24 -24.94 28.52
CA GLU A 460 -2.05 -25.75 28.23
C GLU A 460 -1.23 -26.14 29.48
N GLU A 461 -1.50 -25.53 30.65
CA GLU A 461 -0.68 -25.75 31.86
C GLU A 461 -0.80 -27.17 32.43
N LEU A 462 -1.95 -27.82 32.23
CA LEU A 462 -2.20 -29.17 32.75
C LEU A 462 -2.78 -30.09 31.66
N PRO A 463 -2.43 -31.38 31.68
CA PRO A 463 -3.14 -32.41 30.92
C PRO A 463 -4.60 -32.51 31.34
N GLU A 464 -5.45 -32.97 30.42
CA GLU A 464 -6.88 -33.23 30.63
C GLU A 464 -7.19 -33.96 31.94
N GLU A 465 -6.48 -35.07 32.20
CA GLU A 465 -6.68 -35.91 33.40
C GLU A 465 -6.54 -35.10 34.69
N LYS A 466 -5.55 -34.20 34.75
CA LYS A 466 -5.31 -33.34 35.92
C LYS A 466 -6.39 -32.27 36.09
N TRP A 467 -6.97 -31.76 35.00
CA TRP A 467 -8.12 -30.85 35.09
C TRP A 467 -9.36 -31.57 35.62
N LEU A 468 -9.57 -32.82 35.24
CA LEU A 468 -10.67 -33.65 35.76
C LEU A 468 -10.48 -34.01 37.22
N ASP A 469 -9.24 -34.30 37.64
CA ASP A 469 -8.89 -34.52 39.06
C ASP A 469 -9.20 -33.29 39.91
N LEU A 470 -8.75 -32.11 39.46
CA LEU A 470 -9.05 -30.83 40.12
C LEU A 470 -10.56 -30.55 40.16
N ALA A 471 -11.30 -30.86 39.10
CA ALA A 471 -12.75 -30.73 39.11
C ALA A 471 -13.40 -31.61 40.19
N ARG A 472 -12.95 -32.87 40.35
CA ARG A 472 -13.44 -33.77 41.39
C ARG A 472 -13.11 -33.28 42.80
N GLU A 473 -11.90 -32.78 43.01
CA GLU A 473 -11.46 -32.23 44.29
C GLU A 473 -12.29 -31.01 44.69
N MET A 474 -12.54 -30.07 43.77
CA MET A 474 -13.35 -28.88 44.04
C MET A 474 -14.81 -29.21 44.37
N VAL A 475 -15.37 -30.28 43.80
CA VAL A 475 -16.70 -30.78 44.17
C VAL A 475 -16.73 -31.31 45.60
N GLN A 476 -15.69 -32.07 46.01
CA GLN A 476 -15.58 -32.59 47.38
C GLN A 476 -15.39 -31.48 48.41
N GLN A 477 -14.65 -30.43 48.05
CA GLN A 477 -14.45 -29.24 48.89
C GLN A 477 -15.66 -28.29 48.92
N GLY A 478 -16.76 -28.63 48.24
CA GLY A 478 -17.98 -27.82 48.23
C GLY A 478 -17.85 -26.51 47.44
N GLN A 479 -16.94 -26.44 46.47
CA GLN A 479 -16.69 -25.26 45.63
C GLN A 479 -17.14 -25.49 44.18
N PRO A 480 -18.46 -25.51 43.90
CA PRO A 480 -19.00 -25.89 42.59
C PRO A 480 -18.57 -24.92 41.46
N ARG A 481 -18.35 -23.63 41.78
CA ARG A 481 -17.84 -22.64 40.82
C ARG A 481 -16.48 -23.01 40.22
N LEU A 482 -15.55 -23.45 41.07
CA LEU A 482 -14.21 -23.85 40.62
C LEU A 482 -14.26 -25.19 39.86
N ALA A 483 -15.16 -26.08 40.26
CA ALA A 483 -15.39 -27.33 39.54
C ALA A 483 -15.85 -27.09 38.09
N VAL A 484 -16.82 -26.19 37.86
CA VAL A 484 -17.27 -25.82 36.50
C VAL A 484 -16.12 -25.22 35.69
N ARG A 485 -15.28 -24.37 36.30
CA ARG A 485 -14.10 -23.80 35.64
C ARG A 485 -13.10 -24.87 35.20
N ALA A 486 -12.80 -25.83 36.07
CA ALA A 486 -11.90 -26.94 35.76
C ALA A 486 -12.46 -27.82 34.62
N LEU A 487 -13.77 -28.12 34.63
CA LEU A 487 -14.43 -28.88 33.55
C LEU A 487 -14.43 -28.13 32.21
N TYR A 488 -14.61 -26.81 32.22
CA TYR A 488 -14.52 -25.99 31.01
C TYR A 488 -13.12 -26.07 30.40
N LEU A 489 -12.08 -25.89 31.23
CA LEU A 489 -10.69 -25.96 30.77
C LEU A 489 -10.34 -27.35 30.24
N ALA A 490 -10.82 -28.42 30.90
CA ALA A 490 -10.71 -29.78 30.39
C ALA A 490 -11.33 -29.90 28.98
N GLY A 491 -12.52 -29.36 28.75
CA GLY A 491 -13.20 -29.39 27.44
C GLY A 491 -12.40 -28.70 26.33
N VAL A 492 -11.76 -27.56 26.63
CA VAL A 492 -10.87 -26.86 25.69
C VAL A 492 -9.66 -27.73 25.34
N VAL A 493 -9.08 -28.43 26.33
CA VAL A 493 -7.93 -29.34 26.13
C VAL A 493 -8.32 -30.57 25.30
N VAL A 494 -9.48 -31.18 25.55
CA VAL A 494 -10.01 -32.32 24.78
C VAL A 494 -10.18 -31.95 23.31
N LEU A 495 -10.82 -30.83 23.03
CA LEU A 495 -10.99 -30.32 21.67
C LEU A 495 -9.66 -29.90 21.03
N GLY A 496 -8.68 -29.50 21.85
CA GLY A 496 -7.29 -29.28 21.45
C GLY A 496 -6.60 -30.57 20.99
N LYS A 497 -6.72 -31.67 21.76
CA LYS A 497 -6.17 -32.99 21.41
C LYS A 497 -6.76 -33.53 20.10
N ARG A 498 -8.02 -33.20 19.79
CA ARG A 498 -8.69 -33.57 18.53
C ARG A 498 -8.38 -32.63 17.35
N GLU A 499 -7.42 -31.72 17.51
CA GLU A 499 -7.02 -30.69 16.53
C GLU A 499 -8.14 -29.71 16.11
N LEU A 500 -9.28 -29.72 16.82
CA LEU A 500 -10.44 -28.88 16.56
C LEU A 500 -10.30 -27.47 17.17
N LEU A 501 -9.54 -27.35 18.25
CA LEU A 501 -9.15 -26.08 18.86
C LEU A 501 -7.62 -25.98 18.97
N THR A 502 -7.12 -24.76 19.15
CA THR A 502 -5.73 -24.55 19.59
C THR A 502 -5.78 -23.86 20.96
N PRO A 503 -5.59 -24.61 22.07
CA PRO A 503 -5.66 -24.06 23.42
C PRO A 503 -4.54 -23.05 23.59
N THR A 504 -4.85 -21.78 23.83
CA THR A 504 -3.85 -20.72 24.01
C THR A 504 -4.39 -19.65 24.94
N ARG A 505 -3.56 -19.15 25.86
CA ARG A 505 -3.95 -18.13 26.85
C ARG A 505 -4.64 -16.87 26.27
N PHE A 506 -4.23 -16.40 25.10
CA PHE A 506 -4.68 -15.11 24.56
C PHE A 506 -6.05 -15.16 23.85
N LYS A 507 -6.71 -16.32 23.76
CA LYS A 507 -8.01 -16.46 23.10
C LYS A 507 -9.16 -16.24 24.06
N SER A 508 -10.19 -15.52 23.60
CA SER A 508 -11.47 -15.43 24.31
C SER A 508 -12.34 -16.68 24.07
N ASN A 509 -13.35 -16.91 24.91
CA ASN A 509 -14.33 -17.99 24.72
C ASN A 509 -14.98 -17.94 23.33
N ARG A 510 -15.30 -16.73 22.85
CA ARG A 510 -15.88 -16.51 21.51
C ARG A 510 -14.90 -16.83 20.38
N ASP A 511 -13.60 -16.64 20.60
CA ASP A 511 -12.58 -17.03 19.61
C ASP A 511 -12.44 -18.55 19.52
N TYR A 512 -12.53 -19.28 20.64
CA TYR A 512 -12.61 -20.73 20.63
C TYR A 512 -13.85 -21.23 19.87
N LEU A 513 -15.03 -20.65 20.13
CA LEU A 513 -16.25 -21.04 19.41
C LEU A 513 -16.15 -20.77 17.89
N ARG A 514 -15.58 -19.63 17.49
CA ARG A 514 -15.36 -19.30 16.07
C ARG A 514 -14.37 -20.26 15.42
N GLU A 515 -13.31 -20.64 16.14
CA GLU A 515 -12.34 -21.61 15.66
C GLU A 515 -12.97 -23.00 15.48
N LEU A 516 -13.76 -23.46 16.46
CA LEU A 516 -14.48 -24.73 16.37
C LEU A 516 -15.41 -24.75 15.17
N ARG A 517 -16.24 -23.72 14.97
CA ARG A 517 -17.15 -23.59 13.80
C ARG A 517 -16.41 -23.59 12.46
N ARG A 518 -15.15 -23.13 12.43
CA ARG A 518 -14.33 -23.10 11.21
C ARG A 518 -13.71 -24.47 10.92
N ARG A 519 -13.24 -25.19 11.96
CA ARG A 519 -12.52 -26.46 11.81
C ARG A 519 -13.46 -27.66 11.74
N TYR A 520 -14.56 -27.62 12.49
CA TYR A 520 -15.58 -28.66 12.50
C TYR A 520 -16.51 -28.50 11.29
N ARG A 521 -16.46 -29.47 10.37
CA ARG A 521 -17.36 -29.56 9.20
C ARG A 521 -18.35 -30.74 9.28
N GLY A 522 -18.44 -31.37 10.45
CA GLY A 522 -19.36 -32.50 10.67
C GLY A 522 -20.80 -32.03 10.89
N ALA A 523 -21.76 -32.93 10.64
CA ALA A 523 -23.18 -32.70 10.89
C ALA A 523 -23.61 -32.96 12.36
N GLY A 524 -22.66 -33.16 13.27
CA GLY A 524 -22.93 -33.51 14.67
C GLY A 524 -23.15 -32.30 15.59
N SER A 525 -23.60 -32.58 16.81
CA SER A 525 -23.99 -31.61 17.85
C SER A 525 -22.83 -30.94 18.59
N LEU A 526 -21.56 -31.18 18.18
CA LEU A 526 -20.38 -30.73 18.92
C LEU A 526 -20.32 -29.20 19.12
N VAL A 527 -20.73 -28.43 18.11
CA VAL A 527 -20.76 -26.95 18.19
C VAL A 527 -21.82 -26.47 19.20
N PRO A 528 -23.09 -26.90 19.12
CA PRO A 528 -24.09 -26.61 20.15
C PRO A 528 -23.69 -27.02 21.58
N VAL A 529 -23.07 -28.20 21.74
CA VAL A 529 -22.62 -28.70 23.06
C VAL A 529 -21.56 -27.77 23.64
N PHE A 530 -20.54 -27.41 22.85
CA PHE A 530 -19.50 -26.50 23.31
C PHE A 530 -20.02 -25.07 23.57
N GLU A 531 -21.00 -24.61 22.80
CA GLU A 531 -21.68 -23.33 23.02
C GLU A 531 -22.48 -23.33 24.34
N ALA A 532 -23.13 -24.44 24.69
CA ALA A 532 -23.76 -24.63 25.99
C ALA A 532 -22.74 -24.60 27.14
N MET A 533 -21.59 -25.26 26.97
CA MET A 533 -20.51 -25.23 27.97
C MET A 533 -19.95 -23.82 28.19
N ILE A 534 -19.72 -23.05 27.12
CA ILE A 534 -19.29 -21.65 27.23
C ILE A 534 -20.36 -20.84 27.97
N SER A 535 -21.63 -21.00 27.60
CA SER A 535 -22.73 -20.24 28.20
C SER A 535 -22.85 -20.49 29.70
N MET A 536 -22.73 -21.76 30.13
CA MET A 536 -22.74 -22.12 31.54
C MET A 536 -21.51 -21.61 32.28
N PHE A 537 -20.31 -21.76 31.70
CA PHE A 537 -19.09 -21.20 32.27
C PHE A 537 -19.19 -19.68 32.46
N GLU A 538 -19.66 -18.94 31.45
CA GLU A 538 -19.79 -17.48 31.53
C GLU A 538 -20.83 -17.06 32.57
N LYS A 539 -21.96 -17.78 32.65
CA LYS A 539 -23.02 -17.56 33.64
C LYS A 539 -22.52 -17.78 35.08
N VAL A 540 -21.73 -18.82 35.29
CA VAL A 540 -21.21 -19.22 36.61
C VAL A 540 -20.01 -18.36 37.05
N TRP A 541 -19.10 -18.07 36.13
CA TRP A 541 -17.82 -17.41 36.45
C TRP A 541 -17.90 -15.88 36.37
N TYR A 542 -18.60 -15.33 35.38
CA TYR A 542 -18.75 -13.88 35.19
C TYR A 542 -20.13 -13.36 35.62
N GLY A 543 -21.13 -14.23 35.72
CA GLY A 543 -22.48 -13.89 36.17
C GLY A 543 -22.67 -13.98 37.68
N ARG A 544 -23.79 -13.44 38.18
CA ARG A 544 -24.20 -13.54 39.60
C ARG A 544 -24.99 -14.81 39.89
N HIS A 545 -24.79 -15.89 39.14
CA HIS A 545 -25.52 -17.13 39.34
C HIS A 545 -24.98 -17.88 40.56
N GLU A 546 -25.83 -18.16 41.52
CA GLU A 546 -25.51 -19.13 42.57
C GLU A 546 -25.36 -20.50 41.92
N THR A 547 -24.24 -21.17 42.21
CA THR A 547 -23.86 -22.42 41.55
C THR A 547 -24.13 -23.56 42.50
N ASP A 548 -24.89 -24.54 42.05
CA ASP A 548 -25.23 -25.73 42.85
C ASP A 548 -24.53 -26.99 42.33
N ARG A 549 -24.86 -28.15 42.91
CA ARG A 549 -24.34 -29.44 42.44
C ARG A 549 -24.95 -29.88 41.10
N ALA A 550 -26.15 -29.40 40.76
CA ALA A 550 -26.82 -29.73 39.50
C ALA A 550 -26.11 -29.04 38.32
N ASP A 551 -25.64 -27.80 38.47
CA ASP A 551 -24.85 -27.09 37.47
C ASP A 551 -23.54 -27.82 37.13
N VAL A 552 -22.89 -28.39 38.16
CA VAL A 552 -21.66 -29.18 37.95
C VAL A 552 -21.96 -30.48 37.20
N GLU A 553 -23.07 -31.15 37.53
CA GLU A 553 -23.46 -32.39 36.88
C GLU A 553 -23.90 -32.15 35.42
N GLU A 554 -24.57 -31.03 35.14
CA GLU A 554 -24.90 -30.61 33.78
C GLU A 554 -23.62 -30.28 32.98
N MET A 555 -22.64 -29.60 33.60
CA MET A 555 -21.34 -29.33 32.97
C MET A 555 -20.59 -30.62 32.66
N ARG A 556 -20.68 -31.61 33.56
CA ARG A 556 -20.12 -32.95 33.36
C ARG A 556 -20.82 -33.71 32.24
N ARG A 557 -22.15 -33.62 32.15
CA ARG A 557 -22.94 -34.19 31.05
C ARG A 557 -22.50 -33.63 29.70
N LEU A 558 -22.42 -32.30 29.59
CA LEU A 558 -21.96 -31.62 28.37
C LEU A 558 -20.50 -31.98 28.03
N PHE A 559 -19.63 -32.09 29.03
CA PHE A 559 -18.25 -32.54 28.81
C PHE A 559 -18.19 -33.98 28.28
N GLY A 560 -19.06 -34.87 28.74
CA GLY A 560 -19.14 -36.25 28.22
C GLY A 560 -19.63 -36.36 26.78
N GLU A 561 -20.28 -35.33 26.25
CA GLU A 561 -20.72 -35.24 24.86
C GLU A 561 -19.66 -34.64 23.91
N LEU A 562 -18.54 -34.13 24.45
CA LEU A 562 -17.40 -33.66 23.67
C LEU A 562 -16.60 -34.81 23.10
#